data_AF-A0A1S5VF91-F1
#
_entry.id   AF-A0A1S5VF91-F1
#
_cell.length_a   1.000
_cell.length_b   1.000
_cell.length_c   1.000
_cell.angle_alpha   90.00
_cell.angle_beta   90.00
_cell.angle_gamma   90.00
#
_symmetry.space_group_name_H-M   'P 1'
#
loop_
_entity.id
_entity.type
_entity.pdbx_description
1 polymer ?
#
loop_
_entity_poly.entity_id
_entity_poly.type
_entity_poly.pdbx_seq_one_letter_code
_entity_poly.pdbx_strand_id
1 'polypeptide(L)'
;GATTPRTLVYDHPNITAAAHWLLGELLGTPDGAAPAPAPAARRDEPLAIVGVGLRMPGGAHDLDSLWQVLAEGRDTVGEIPADRFDIDAYYDPAPDTDGTTYVRHGSFLDDVATFDAAFFGISPREADPMDPQHRLLLEAAWNSLESAGIRPGDLRETRTGVFVGAGAGEYAAHRAGTPDTYTLTGSLQSFNAGRLSYHLGLQGPALSVDTACSSSLVALHLAAEALRGGECDLALAGGVQVLADPGSFVALSRSHALAPDGRSKTFSAEADGYGRGEGVGLVAVMRLSDALAADREILGVIRAGAVNHDGASSGITAPNGTSQQQVIRAALHSAGLTPTDVDYVECHGTGTPLGDPIEVQALAAVYGQGRDAATALRLGTAKSVIGHLESAAGIAGVCKVLAALRHGALPAAVHSTPRNPNIAWDELPVRVVDEATPWERGDRVRRAGVSSFGISGTNAHVVLEEAPARRSAVPVTTAGRDEAAVREQAARWADWLEAHPAALLAGVAATAARHRTHFDHRAAVVATSVVEAVAGLRGVATGEPPGEVVFVYPGQGSQWTSMGRALLAESAVFAETVAACEAALGRYTDWSLSAVLRGD
;
A
#
# COMPACT_ATOMS: atom_id res chain seq x y z
N GLY A 1 -50.01 -13.78 -0.15
CA GLY A 1 -49.25 -12.62 -0.67
C GLY A 1 -48.29 -12.20 0.41
N ALA A 2 -47.02 -11.98 0.06
CA ALA A 2 -46.02 -11.49 1.02
C ALA A 2 -46.35 -10.04 1.43
N THR A 3 -46.27 -9.74 2.72
CA THR A 3 -46.44 -8.38 3.23
C THR A 3 -45.12 -7.63 3.03
N THR A 4 -45.08 -6.67 2.11
CA THR A 4 -43.86 -5.91 1.83
C THR A 4 -43.72 -4.70 2.77
N PRO A 5 -42.55 -4.50 3.41
CA PRO A 5 -42.25 -3.29 4.15
C PRO A 5 -42.36 -2.04 3.27
N ARG A 6 -42.77 -0.91 3.86
CA ARG A 6 -42.77 0.39 3.15
C ARG A 6 -41.37 0.86 2.77
N THR A 7 -40.35 0.28 3.40
CA THR A 7 -38.93 0.60 3.19
C THR A 7 -38.26 -0.27 2.13
N LEU A 8 -38.96 -1.26 1.54
CA LEU A 8 -38.35 -2.25 0.63
C LEU A 8 -37.46 -1.64 -0.47
N VAL A 9 -37.89 -0.56 -1.10
CA VAL A 9 -37.16 0.10 -2.20
C VAL A 9 -35.96 0.90 -1.70
N TYR A 10 -35.92 1.24 -0.41
CA TYR A 10 -34.79 1.89 0.25
C TYR A 10 -33.80 0.86 0.81
N ASP A 11 -34.30 -0.26 1.32
CA ASP A 11 -33.49 -1.36 1.86
C ASP A 11 -32.81 -2.16 0.73
N HIS A 12 -33.43 -2.20 -0.46
CA HIS A 12 -32.90 -2.85 -1.66
C HIS A 12 -32.78 -1.84 -2.81
N PRO A 13 -31.56 -1.37 -3.14
CA PRO A 13 -31.34 -0.18 -3.96
C PRO A 13 -31.66 -0.36 -5.45
N ASN A 14 -32.04 -1.56 -5.88
CA ASN A 14 -32.46 -1.82 -7.26
C ASN A 14 -33.55 -2.90 -7.34
N ILE A 15 -34.25 -2.93 -8.48
CA ILE A 15 -35.40 -3.82 -8.71
C ILE A 15 -34.98 -5.30 -8.59
N THR A 16 -33.77 -5.66 -9.00
CA THR A 16 -33.27 -7.04 -8.91
C THR A 16 -33.10 -7.47 -7.45
N ALA A 17 -32.48 -6.62 -6.62
CA ALA A 17 -32.31 -6.87 -5.19
C ALA A 17 -33.67 -6.95 -4.46
N ALA A 18 -34.59 -6.05 -4.78
CA ALA A 18 -35.95 -6.09 -4.22
C ALA A 18 -36.70 -7.35 -4.65
N ALA A 19 -36.52 -7.79 -5.90
CA ALA A 19 -37.12 -9.02 -6.43
C ALA A 19 -36.52 -10.29 -5.80
N HIS A 20 -35.20 -10.32 -5.56
CA HIS A 20 -34.53 -11.41 -4.86
C HIS A 20 -35.01 -11.53 -3.42
N TRP A 21 -35.09 -10.41 -2.68
CA TRP A 21 -35.63 -10.41 -1.32
C TRP A 21 -37.09 -10.89 -1.28
N LEU A 22 -37.93 -10.37 -2.20
CA LEU A 22 -39.33 -10.80 -2.34
C LEU A 22 -39.42 -12.31 -2.63
N LEU A 23 -38.53 -12.83 -3.48
CA LEU A 23 -38.46 -14.24 -3.80
C LEU A 23 -38.05 -15.06 -2.58
N GLY A 24 -37.06 -14.61 -1.81
CA GLY A 24 -36.62 -15.25 -0.56
C GLY A 24 -37.74 -15.32 0.48
N GLU A 25 -38.46 -14.23 0.69
CA GLU A 25 -39.64 -14.19 1.57
C GLU A 25 -40.76 -15.12 1.11
N LEU A 26 -41.01 -15.20 -0.21
CA LEU A 26 -42.03 -16.08 -0.78
C LEU A 26 -41.65 -17.56 -0.72
N LEU A 27 -40.37 -17.87 -0.81
CA LEU A 27 -39.83 -19.24 -0.78
C LEU A 27 -39.51 -19.74 0.64
N GLY A 28 -39.67 -18.90 1.67
CA GLY A 28 -39.30 -19.25 3.04
C GLY A 28 -37.80 -19.43 3.22
N THR A 29 -37.00 -18.77 2.39
CA THR A 29 -35.54 -18.64 2.50
C THR A 29 -35.24 -17.16 2.76
N PRO A 30 -35.43 -16.66 4.00
CA PRO A 30 -35.17 -15.26 4.27
C PRO A 30 -33.71 -14.96 3.93
N ASP A 31 -33.48 -13.95 3.09
CA ASP A 31 -32.14 -13.38 2.89
C ASP A 31 -31.74 -12.74 4.22
N GLY A 32 -30.88 -13.44 4.95
CA GLY A 32 -30.57 -13.13 6.32
C GLY A 32 -29.92 -14.30 7.03
N ALA A 33 -28.93 -14.93 6.39
CA ALA A 33 -27.93 -15.62 7.18
C ALA A 33 -27.39 -14.59 8.18
N ALA A 34 -27.48 -14.89 9.48
CA ALA A 34 -26.79 -14.09 10.49
C ALA A 34 -25.36 -13.86 9.98
N PRO A 35 -24.82 -12.63 10.06
CA PRO A 35 -23.48 -12.35 9.56
C PRO A 35 -22.56 -13.41 10.12
N ALA A 36 -21.84 -14.10 9.22
CA ALA A 36 -20.92 -15.15 9.63
C ALA A 36 -20.06 -14.60 10.77
N PRO A 37 -19.88 -15.34 11.87
CA PRO A 37 -19.12 -14.85 13.00
C PRO A 37 -17.77 -14.35 12.48
N ALA A 38 -17.42 -13.12 12.86
CA ALA A 38 -16.17 -12.52 12.42
C ALA A 38 -15.02 -13.52 12.68
N PRO A 39 -14.12 -13.74 11.72
CA PRO A 39 -13.00 -14.63 11.93
C PRO A 39 -12.23 -14.20 13.19
N ALA A 40 -11.72 -15.17 13.95
CA ALA A 40 -11.02 -14.87 15.20
C ALA A 40 -9.91 -13.84 14.96
N ALA A 41 -9.85 -12.81 15.81
CA ALA A 41 -8.89 -11.73 15.67
C ALA A 41 -7.45 -12.28 15.65
N ARG A 42 -6.68 -11.90 14.63
CA ARG A 42 -5.27 -12.29 14.46
C ARG A 42 -4.39 -11.07 14.66
N ARG A 43 -4.14 -10.75 15.93
CA ARG A 43 -3.44 -9.51 16.34
C ARG A 43 -2.06 -9.34 15.70
N ASP A 44 -1.38 -10.45 15.40
CA ASP A 44 -0.02 -10.44 14.85
C ASP A 44 0.02 -10.74 13.34
N GLU A 45 -1.12 -10.77 12.65
CA GLU A 45 -1.16 -11.04 11.21
C GLU A 45 -0.48 -9.91 10.40
N PRO A 46 0.52 -10.23 9.57
CA PRO A 46 1.06 -9.29 8.59
C PRO A 46 0.00 -8.96 7.54
N LEU A 47 0.04 -7.74 7.01
CA LEU A 47 -0.95 -7.29 6.04
C LEU A 47 -0.28 -7.03 4.69
N ALA A 48 -0.84 -7.58 3.63
CA ALA A 48 -0.36 -7.40 2.26
C ALA A 48 -0.94 -6.12 1.66
N ILE A 49 -0.08 -5.27 1.12
CA ILE A 49 -0.48 -4.23 0.18
C ILE A 49 -0.55 -4.89 -1.19
N VAL A 50 -1.77 -5.00 -1.73
CA VAL A 50 -2.06 -5.73 -2.98
C VAL A 50 -2.32 -4.81 -4.17
N GLY A 51 -2.54 -3.51 -3.93
CA GLY A 51 -2.75 -2.52 -4.98
C GLY A 51 -2.49 -1.10 -4.50
N VAL A 52 -2.30 -0.18 -5.45
CA VAL A 52 -1.99 1.22 -5.21
C VAL A 52 -2.57 2.10 -6.30
N GLY A 53 -3.18 3.21 -5.91
CA GLY A 53 -3.61 4.28 -6.80
C GLY A 53 -3.08 5.60 -6.25
N LEU A 54 -2.41 6.38 -7.08
CA LEU A 54 -1.80 7.63 -6.65
C LEU A 54 -1.84 8.69 -7.76
N ARG A 55 -1.79 9.95 -7.34
CA ARG A 55 -1.36 11.08 -8.17
C ARG A 55 -0.48 11.98 -7.33
N MET A 56 0.73 12.25 -7.80
CA MET A 56 1.73 13.06 -7.11
C MET A 56 2.42 14.02 -8.10
N PRO A 57 3.04 15.10 -7.59
CA PRO A 57 3.76 16.07 -8.42
C PRO A 57 4.80 15.43 -9.34
N GLY A 58 5.06 16.07 -10.48
CA GLY A 58 5.96 15.54 -11.51
C GLY A 58 5.32 14.49 -12.42
N GLY A 59 4.00 14.37 -12.41
CA GLY A 59 3.23 13.47 -13.28
C GLY A 59 3.18 12.01 -12.81
N ALA A 60 3.54 11.74 -11.55
CA ALA A 60 3.53 10.39 -10.99
C ALA A 60 2.10 9.91 -10.74
N HIS A 61 1.75 8.76 -11.32
CA HIS A 61 0.39 8.16 -11.26
C HIS A 61 0.38 6.67 -10.92
N ASP A 62 1.56 6.06 -10.78
CA ASP A 62 1.79 4.69 -10.33
C ASP A 62 3.18 4.59 -9.66
N LEU A 63 3.57 3.40 -9.18
CA LEU A 63 4.87 3.21 -8.52
C LEU A 63 6.07 3.40 -9.45
N ASP A 64 5.93 3.10 -10.74
CA ASP A 64 7.03 3.16 -11.71
C ASP A 64 7.31 4.61 -12.11
N SER A 65 6.27 5.39 -12.37
CA SER A 65 6.36 6.84 -12.62
C SER A 65 6.80 7.61 -11.37
N LEU A 66 6.33 7.22 -10.18
CA LEU A 66 6.84 7.76 -8.91
C LEU A 66 8.34 7.46 -8.74
N TRP A 67 8.77 6.23 -9.03
CA TRP A 67 10.19 5.88 -9.01
C TRP A 67 11.01 6.76 -9.96
N GLN A 68 10.54 6.99 -11.19
CA GLN A 68 11.24 7.85 -12.15
C GLN A 68 11.44 9.26 -11.59
N VAL A 69 10.38 9.89 -11.07
CA VAL A 69 10.46 11.24 -10.48
C VAL A 69 11.48 11.29 -9.33
N LEU A 70 11.45 10.30 -8.44
CA LEU A 70 12.32 10.24 -7.26
C LEU A 70 13.78 9.89 -7.62
N ALA A 71 13.99 8.95 -8.53
CA ALA A 71 15.33 8.48 -8.93
C ALA A 71 16.08 9.54 -9.76
N GLU A 72 15.36 10.34 -10.56
CA GLU A 72 15.91 11.50 -11.24
C GLU A 72 16.21 12.66 -10.29
N GLY A 73 15.66 12.64 -9.07
CA GLY A 73 15.74 13.78 -8.14
C GLY A 73 15.08 15.03 -8.73
N ARG A 74 13.99 14.87 -9.47
CA ARG A 74 13.35 15.96 -10.23
C ARG A 74 12.81 17.02 -9.27
N ASP A 75 13.23 18.27 -9.46
CA ASP A 75 12.65 19.38 -8.71
C ASP A 75 11.22 19.65 -9.21
N THR A 76 10.22 19.29 -8.41
CA THR A 76 8.80 19.49 -8.76
C THR A 76 8.25 20.82 -8.27
N VAL A 77 9.06 21.65 -7.61
CA VAL A 77 8.62 22.93 -7.07
C VAL A 77 8.44 23.93 -8.21
N GLY A 78 7.21 24.37 -8.40
CA GLY A 78 6.81 25.37 -9.38
C GLY A 78 6.12 26.56 -8.70
N GLU A 79 5.85 27.60 -9.49
CA GLU A 79 4.99 28.69 -9.06
C GLU A 79 3.56 28.19 -8.83
N ILE A 80 2.84 28.81 -7.88
CA ILE A 80 1.42 28.52 -7.64
C ILE A 80 0.64 28.70 -8.95
N PRO A 81 -0.09 27.67 -9.43
CA PRO A 81 -0.80 27.77 -10.69
C PRO A 81 -1.87 28.86 -10.66
N ALA A 82 -1.92 29.69 -11.72
CA ALA A 82 -2.85 30.82 -11.82
C ALA A 82 -4.34 30.38 -11.87
N ASP A 83 -4.61 29.11 -12.16
CA ASP A 83 -5.95 28.52 -12.12
C ASP A 83 -6.40 28.09 -10.71
N ARG A 84 -5.49 28.12 -9.71
CA ARG A 84 -5.83 27.93 -8.29
C ARG A 84 -6.34 29.22 -7.68
N PHE A 85 -5.47 30.24 -7.65
CA PHE A 85 -5.76 31.58 -7.17
C PHE A 85 -4.70 32.58 -7.64
N ASP A 86 -5.03 33.87 -7.61
CA ASP A 86 -4.10 34.95 -7.95
C ASP A 86 -3.12 35.18 -6.79
N ILE A 87 -1.93 34.56 -6.87
CA ILE A 87 -0.89 34.70 -5.84
C ILE A 87 -0.37 36.15 -5.70
N ASP A 88 -0.36 36.94 -6.78
CA ASP A 88 0.18 38.31 -6.71
C ASP A 88 -0.70 39.22 -5.81
N ALA A 89 -1.99 38.88 -5.65
CA ALA A 89 -2.90 39.59 -4.73
C ALA A 89 -2.59 39.33 -3.24
N TYR A 90 -1.84 38.27 -2.92
CA TYR A 90 -1.52 37.85 -1.55
C TYR A 90 -0.03 37.82 -1.25
N TYR A 91 0.84 38.06 -2.23
CA TYR A 91 2.29 37.93 -2.04
C TYR A 91 2.92 39.20 -1.46
N ASP A 92 3.67 39.04 -0.38
CA ASP A 92 4.60 40.06 0.12
C ASP A 92 5.89 39.37 0.57
N PRO A 93 7.07 39.71 0.02
CA PRO A 93 8.33 39.11 0.45
C PRO A 93 8.71 39.47 1.89
N ALA A 94 8.12 40.52 2.48
CA ALA A 94 8.30 40.85 3.88
C ALA A 94 7.56 39.82 4.75
N PRO A 95 8.26 39.09 5.64
CA PRO A 95 7.58 38.29 6.64
C PRO A 95 6.74 39.20 7.56
N ASP A 96 5.67 38.64 8.13
CA ASP A 96 4.75 39.32 9.06
C ASP A 96 3.84 40.42 8.50
N THR A 97 3.77 40.61 7.19
CA THR A 97 2.69 41.45 6.61
C THR A 97 1.34 40.76 6.81
N ASP A 98 0.36 41.49 7.39
CA ASP A 98 -0.97 40.95 7.68
C ASP A 98 -1.73 40.61 6.38
N GLY A 99 -2.23 39.37 6.30
CA GLY A 99 -3.08 38.93 5.18
C GLY A 99 -2.31 38.50 3.94
N THR A 100 -0.97 38.46 3.99
CA THR A 100 -0.13 38.06 2.87
C THR A 100 0.68 36.79 3.17
N THR A 101 1.26 36.21 2.12
CA THR A 101 2.22 35.11 2.18
C THR A 101 3.53 35.54 1.55
N TYR A 102 4.65 35.10 2.13
CA TYR A 102 5.98 35.29 1.56
C TYR A 102 6.38 34.17 0.59
N VAL A 103 5.49 33.20 0.36
CA VAL A 103 5.76 32.03 -0.50
C VAL A 103 4.86 32.08 -1.72
N ARG A 104 5.46 31.89 -2.90
CA ARG A 104 4.74 31.78 -4.19
C ARG A 104 4.99 30.45 -4.91
N HIS A 105 5.63 29.50 -4.25
CA HIS A 105 6.06 28.24 -4.85
C HIS A 105 5.58 27.03 -4.04
N GLY A 106 5.40 25.90 -4.71
CA GLY A 106 5.04 24.60 -4.13
C GLY A 106 5.03 23.48 -5.18
N SER A 107 4.76 22.26 -4.74
CA SER A 107 4.66 21.09 -5.63
C SER A 107 3.20 20.75 -5.93
N PHE A 108 2.76 21.05 -7.15
CA PHE A 108 1.35 20.94 -7.56
C PHE A 108 1.08 19.73 -8.43
N LEU A 109 -0.18 19.27 -8.43
CA LEU A 109 -0.69 18.37 -9.45
C LEU A 109 -0.97 19.18 -10.72
N ASP A 110 -0.66 18.59 -11.88
CA ASP A 110 -0.86 19.24 -13.18
C ASP A 110 -2.34 19.62 -13.40
N ASP A 111 -3.26 18.82 -12.88
CA ASP A 111 -4.69 19.01 -13.03
C ASP A 111 -5.47 18.43 -11.85
N VAL A 112 -6.27 19.28 -11.21
CA VAL A 112 -7.23 18.93 -10.14
C VAL A 112 -8.67 19.31 -10.51
N ALA A 113 -8.87 19.94 -11.66
CA ALA A 113 -10.16 20.44 -12.11
C ALA A 113 -10.93 19.39 -12.91
N THR A 114 -10.23 18.62 -13.76
CA THR A 114 -10.88 17.58 -14.57
C THR A 114 -11.23 16.35 -13.75
N PHE A 115 -12.34 15.71 -14.14
CA PHE A 115 -12.87 14.51 -13.49
C PHE A 115 -13.89 13.84 -14.41
N ASP A 116 -13.79 12.52 -14.61
CA ASP A 116 -14.77 11.76 -15.37
C ASP A 116 -16.02 11.46 -14.53
N ALA A 117 -16.84 12.49 -14.31
CA ALA A 117 -18.07 12.37 -13.54
C ALA A 117 -19.05 11.33 -14.11
N ALA A 118 -19.10 11.17 -15.44
CA ALA A 118 -20.00 10.23 -16.10
C ALA A 118 -19.62 8.77 -15.78
N PHE A 119 -18.33 8.46 -15.75
CA PHE A 119 -17.83 7.15 -15.33
C PHE A 119 -18.30 6.79 -13.91
N PHE A 120 -18.25 7.74 -12.98
CA PHE A 120 -18.70 7.54 -11.61
C PHE A 120 -20.22 7.71 -11.42
N GLY A 121 -21.00 7.87 -12.49
CA GLY A 121 -22.44 8.08 -12.42
C GLY A 121 -22.85 9.37 -11.70
N ILE A 122 -21.94 10.35 -11.62
CA ILE A 122 -22.12 11.64 -10.96
C ILE A 122 -22.58 12.65 -12.00
N SER A 123 -23.67 13.37 -11.70
CA SER A 123 -24.17 14.40 -12.62
C SER A 123 -23.22 15.61 -12.65
N PRO A 124 -23.13 16.38 -13.76
CA PRO A 124 -22.34 17.60 -13.79
C PRO A 124 -22.71 18.61 -12.68
N ARG A 125 -23.98 18.63 -12.29
CA ARG A 125 -24.49 19.48 -11.20
C ARG A 125 -23.96 19.07 -9.82
N GLU A 126 -23.76 17.77 -9.60
CA GLU A 126 -23.14 17.26 -8.39
C GLU A 126 -21.62 17.41 -8.43
N ALA A 127 -21.00 17.14 -9.58
CA ALA A 127 -19.56 17.23 -9.76
C ALA A 127 -19.01 18.64 -9.53
N ASP A 128 -19.71 19.68 -10.02
CA ASP A 128 -19.26 21.07 -9.94
C ASP A 128 -18.90 21.53 -8.51
N PRO A 129 -19.76 21.36 -7.48
CA PRO A 129 -19.41 21.71 -6.10
C PRO A 129 -18.59 20.66 -5.35
N MET A 130 -18.28 19.50 -5.94
CA MET A 130 -17.42 18.51 -5.27
C MET A 130 -15.99 19.03 -5.14
N ASP A 131 -15.47 18.99 -3.91
CA ASP A 131 -14.06 19.22 -3.64
C ASP A 131 -13.18 18.31 -4.53
N PRO A 132 -12.14 18.84 -5.20
CA PRO A 132 -11.17 18.03 -5.95
C PRO A 132 -10.60 16.84 -5.17
N GLN A 133 -10.48 16.94 -3.85
CA GLN A 133 -10.07 15.82 -2.99
C GLN A 133 -11.00 14.61 -3.15
N HIS A 134 -12.33 14.82 -3.20
CA HIS A 134 -13.29 13.73 -3.42
C HIS A 134 -13.15 13.10 -4.80
N ARG A 135 -12.88 13.91 -5.82
CA ARG A 135 -12.72 13.47 -7.22
C ARG A 135 -11.47 12.61 -7.37
N LEU A 136 -10.34 13.11 -6.85
CA LEU A 136 -9.06 12.41 -6.85
C LEU A 136 -9.10 11.12 -6.05
N LEU A 137 -9.81 11.08 -4.91
CA LEU A 137 -10.00 9.86 -4.14
C LEU A 137 -10.79 8.79 -4.90
N LEU A 138 -11.82 9.17 -5.66
CA LEU A 138 -12.58 8.22 -6.48
C LEU A 138 -11.70 7.56 -7.55
N GLU A 139 -10.89 8.36 -8.26
CA GLU A 139 -9.93 7.86 -9.24
C GLU A 139 -8.84 7.00 -8.60
N ALA A 140 -8.25 7.45 -7.49
CA ALA A 140 -7.22 6.70 -6.78
C ALA A 140 -7.75 5.38 -6.21
N ALA A 141 -8.99 5.35 -5.70
CA ALA A 141 -9.62 4.13 -5.21
C ALA A 141 -9.80 3.14 -6.36
N TRP A 142 -10.33 3.59 -7.50
CA TRP A 142 -10.50 2.77 -8.69
C TRP A 142 -9.16 2.18 -9.16
N ASN A 143 -8.14 3.02 -9.34
CA ASN A 143 -6.82 2.60 -9.80
C ASN A 143 -6.12 1.64 -8.81
N SER A 144 -6.35 1.82 -7.49
CA SER A 144 -5.83 0.91 -6.47
C SER A 144 -6.45 -0.49 -6.55
N LEU A 145 -7.72 -0.60 -6.95
CA LEU A 145 -8.40 -1.87 -7.13
C LEU A 145 -8.00 -2.54 -8.46
N GLU A 146 -7.89 -1.77 -9.54
CA GLU A 146 -7.43 -2.28 -10.84
C GLU A 146 -5.99 -2.80 -10.77
N SER A 147 -5.09 -2.07 -10.10
CA SER A 147 -3.71 -2.52 -9.89
C SER A 147 -3.62 -3.79 -9.02
N ALA A 148 -4.61 -4.05 -8.15
CA ALA A 148 -4.73 -5.30 -7.40
C ALA A 148 -5.37 -6.45 -8.20
N GLY A 149 -5.83 -6.21 -9.43
CA GLY A 149 -6.63 -7.14 -10.21
C GLY A 149 -7.99 -7.46 -9.57
N ILE A 150 -8.53 -6.54 -8.77
CA ILE A 150 -9.84 -6.66 -8.12
C ILE A 150 -10.86 -5.87 -8.95
N ARG A 151 -11.93 -6.54 -9.38
CA ARG A 151 -13.01 -5.85 -10.09
C ARG A 151 -13.89 -5.13 -9.06
N PRO A 152 -14.11 -3.81 -9.17
CA PRO A 152 -14.94 -3.07 -8.22
C PRO A 152 -16.35 -3.64 -8.04
N GLY A 153 -16.94 -4.20 -9.11
CA GLY A 153 -18.25 -4.86 -9.05
C GLY A 153 -18.32 -6.07 -8.11
N ASP A 154 -17.18 -6.75 -7.87
CA ASP A 154 -17.10 -7.90 -6.95
C ASP A 154 -17.07 -7.46 -5.47
N LEU A 155 -16.93 -6.16 -5.19
CA LEU A 155 -16.88 -5.61 -3.82
C LEU A 155 -18.23 -5.09 -3.32
N ARG A 156 -19.29 -5.15 -4.15
CA ARG A 156 -20.62 -4.74 -3.71
C ARG A 156 -21.07 -5.61 -2.54
N GLU A 157 -21.55 -4.94 -1.50
CA GLU A 157 -22.07 -5.53 -0.26
C GLU A 157 -21.02 -6.34 0.53
N THR A 158 -19.73 -6.20 0.20
CA THR A 158 -18.66 -6.82 0.99
C THR A 158 -18.28 -5.93 2.16
N ARG A 159 -17.65 -6.55 3.17
CA ARG A 159 -17.05 -5.84 4.32
C ARG A 159 -15.71 -5.22 3.94
N THR A 160 -15.64 -4.44 2.87
CA THR A 160 -14.46 -3.64 2.54
C THR A 160 -14.50 -2.33 3.32
N GLY A 161 -13.43 -2.02 4.05
CA GLY A 161 -13.29 -0.76 4.80
C GLY A 161 -12.62 0.35 3.98
N VAL A 162 -12.86 1.60 4.38
CA VAL A 162 -12.30 2.80 3.76
C VAL A 162 -11.78 3.75 4.85
N PHE A 163 -10.49 4.08 4.79
CA PHE A 163 -9.81 4.89 5.80
C PHE A 163 -8.99 5.98 5.11
N VAL A 164 -9.47 7.22 5.18
CA VAL A 164 -8.87 8.34 4.44
C VAL A 164 -8.37 9.41 5.39
N GLY A 165 -7.08 9.71 5.30
CA GLY A 165 -6.48 10.90 5.89
C GLY A 165 -6.74 12.13 5.01
N ALA A 166 -7.47 13.12 5.51
CA ALA A 166 -7.78 14.33 4.74
C ALA A 166 -7.96 15.55 5.66
N GLY A 167 -7.36 16.67 5.27
CA GLY A 167 -7.57 17.95 5.91
C GLY A 167 -8.92 18.56 5.55
N ALA A 168 -9.22 19.74 6.08
CA ALA A 168 -10.42 20.47 5.70
C ALA A 168 -10.33 20.87 4.21
N GLY A 169 -11.44 20.69 3.48
CA GLY A 169 -11.53 21.12 2.09
C GLY A 169 -11.47 22.63 1.94
N GLU A 170 -10.60 23.11 1.06
CA GLU A 170 -10.41 24.54 0.76
C GLU A 170 -11.39 25.02 -0.33
N TYR A 171 -11.93 24.10 -1.13
CA TYR A 171 -12.70 24.42 -2.33
C TYR A 171 -14.03 25.15 -2.05
N ALA A 172 -14.73 24.78 -0.99
CA ALA A 172 -16.05 25.32 -0.69
C ALA A 172 -16.02 26.80 -0.27
N ALA A 173 -14.91 27.26 0.31
CA ALA A 173 -14.76 28.63 0.81
C ALA A 173 -14.83 29.69 -0.30
N HIS A 174 -14.46 29.32 -1.54
CA HIS A 174 -14.45 30.22 -2.69
C HIS A 174 -15.71 30.17 -3.56
N ARG A 175 -16.71 29.34 -3.18
CA ARG A 175 -17.93 29.22 -3.96
C ARG A 175 -18.93 30.32 -3.59
N ALA A 176 -19.35 31.08 -4.60
CA ALA A 176 -20.43 32.06 -4.47
C ALA A 176 -21.81 31.38 -4.55
N GLY A 177 -22.76 31.80 -3.71
CA GLY A 177 -24.16 31.37 -3.77
C GLY A 177 -24.67 30.75 -2.46
N THR A 178 -25.96 30.41 -2.44
CA THR A 178 -26.57 29.73 -1.29
C THR A 178 -26.22 28.25 -1.32
N PRO A 179 -25.64 27.68 -0.23
CA PRO A 179 -25.32 26.25 -0.18
C PRO A 179 -26.56 25.39 -0.43
N ASP A 180 -26.42 24.41 -1.33
CA ASP A 180 -27.42 23.37 -1.58
C ASP A 180 -26.90 21.99 -1.12
N THR A 181 -27.69 20.93 -1.37
CA THR A 181 -27.32 19.56 -0.97
C THR A 181 -26.03 19.07 -1.63
N TYR A 182 -25.75 19.46 -2.87
CA TYR A 182 -24.50 19.07 -3.54
C TYR A 182 -23.30 19.84 -3.00
N THR A 183 -23.49 21.09 -2.58
CA THR A 183 -22.47 21.87 -1.87
C THR A 183 -22.13 21.21 -0.52
N LEU A 184 -23.14 20.78 0.24
CA LEU A 184 -22.96 20.08 1.51
C LEU A 184 -22.22 18.74 1.34
N THR A 185 -22.72 17.87 0.46
CA THR A 185 -22.12 16.54 0.23
C THR A 185 -20.80 16.60 -0.54
N GLY A 186 -20.56 17.70 -1.26
CA GLY A 186 -19.36 17.94 -2.03
C GLY A 186 -18.18 18.43 -1.21
N SER A 187 -18.39 18.93 0.02
CA SER A 187 -17.34 19.64 0.79
C SER A 187 -17.05 19.08 2.17
N LEU A 188 -18.00 18.36 2.79
CA LEU A 188 -17.82 17.82 4.12
C LEU A 188 -16.79 16.68 4.13
N GLN A 189 -15.84 16.73 5.08
CA GLN A 189 -14.75 15.75 5.19
C GLN A 189 -15.24 14.30 5.30
N SER A 190 -16.38 14.04 5.94
CA SER A 190 -16.94 12.69 6.08
C SER A 190 -17.28 12.02 4.74
N PHE A 191 -17.49 12.82 3.69
CA PHE A 191 -17.73 12.30 2.34
C PHE A 191 -16.46 11.83 1.63
N ASN A 192 -15.25 12.13 2.14
CA ASN A 192 -14.00 11.56 1.61
C ASN A 192 -14.03 10.04 1.64
N ALA A 193 -14.39 9.44 2.78
CA ALA A 193 -14.54 7.99 2.89
C ALA A 193 -15.94 7.52 2.48
N GLY A 194 -16.99 8.22 2.91
CA GLY A 194 -18.37 7.82 2.67
C GLY A 194 -18.73 7.71 1.19
N ARG A 195 -18.20 8.60 0.34
CA ARG A 195 -18.46 8.58 -1.12
C ARG A 195 -17.80 7.39 -1.80
N LEU A 196 -16.61 6.96 -1.36
CA LEU A 196 -15.97 5.75 -1.87
C LEU A 196 -16.81 4.52 -1.52
N SER A 197 -17.24 4.39 -0.26
CA SER A 197 -18.12 3.29 0.17
C SER A 197 -19.43 3.30 -0.59
N TYR A 198 -20.07 4.45 -0.77
CA TYR A 198 -21.30 4.57 -1.54
C TYR A 198 -21.13 4.13 -3.00
N HIS A 199 -20.09 4.64 -3.68
CA HIS A 199 -19.90 4.40 -5.11
C HIS A 199 -19.52 2.94 -5.40
N LEU A 200 -18.64 2.36 -4.57
CA LEU A 200 -18.18 0.98 -4.71
C LEU A 200 -19.15 -0.04 -4.06
N GLY A 201 -20.14 0.42 -3.30
CA GLY A 201 -21.13 -0.43 -2.62
C GLY A 201 -20.59 -1.16 -1.39
N LEU A 202 -19.63 -0.58 -0.67
CA LEU A 202 -18.91 -1.22 0.44
C LEU A 202 -19.68 -1.09 1.76
N GLN A 203 -19.57 -2.11 2.62
CA GLN A 203 -20.28 -2.18 3.92
C GLN A 203 -19.33 -2.33 5.12
N GLY A 204 -18.01 -2.19 4.93
CA GLY A 204 -17.05 -2.11 6.04
C GLY A 204 -16.98 -0.71 6.67
N PRO A 205 -16.13 -0.51 7.70
CA PRO A 205 -15.93 0.79 8.33
C PRO A 205 -15.49 1.85 7.31
N ALA A 206 -16.07 3.06 7.38
CA ALA A 206 -15.74 4.18 6.49
C ALA A 206 -15.42 5.43 7.31
N LEU A 207 -14.15 5.82 7.37
CA LEU A 207 -13.64 6.85 8.27
C LEU A 207 -12.79 7.87 7.51
N SER A 208 -13.04 9.15 7.80
CA SER A 208 -12.16 10.26 7.42
C SER A 208 -11.49 10.81 8.67
N VAL A 209 -10.17 10.93 8.63
CA VAL A 209 -9.32 11.23 9.80
C VAL A 209 -8.47 12.44 9.51
N ASP A 210 -8.41 13.36 10.47
CA ASP A 210 -7.53 14.52 10.45
C ASP A 210 -6.64 14.53 11.69
N THR A 211 -5.38 14.16 11.48
CA THR A 211 -4.29 14.32 12.44
C THR A 211 -3.16 15.15 11.80
N ALA A 212 -3.53 16.12 10.95
CA ALA A 212 -2.61 16.91 10.14
C ALA A 212 -1.67 16.04 9.30
N CYS A 213 -0.35 16.28 9.36
CA CYS A 213 0.65 15.61 8.53
C CYS A 213 0.70 14.07 8.71
N SER A 214 0.20 13.55 9.84
CA SER A 214 0.17 12.10 10.11
C SER A 214 -1.10 11.40 9.63
N SER A 215 -2.10 12.15 9.12
CA SER A 215 -3.45 11.65 8.80
C SER A 215 -3.46 10.35 8.01
N SER A 216 -2.73 10.28 6.89
CA SER A 216 -2.73 9.06 6.07
C SER A 216 -2.07 7.84 6.74
N LEU A 217 -1.07 8.03 7.61
CA LEU A 217 -0.49 6.89 8.34
C LEU A 217 -1.38 6.46 9.50
N VAL A 218 -2.08 7.39 10.15
CA VAL A 218 -3.10 7.06 11.14
C VAL A 218 -4.25 6.30 10.48
N ALA A 219 -4.72 6.74 9.31
CA ALA A 219 -5.71 6.02 8.51
C ALA A 219 -5.25 4.60 8.14
N LEU A 220 -3.98 4.44 7.72
CA LEU A 220 -3.39 3.12 7.46
C LEU A 220 -3.30 2.25 8.71
N HIS A 221 -2.95 2.82 9.86
CA HIS A 221 -2.94 2.12 11.15
C HIS A 221 -4.33 1.63 11.55
N LEU A 222 -5.36 2.47 11.41
CA LEU A 222 -6.74 2.09 11.71
C LEU A 222 -7.26 1.00 10.76
N ALA A 223 -6.92 1.08 9.47
CA ALA A 223 -7.21 0.02 8.51
C ALA A 223 -6.55 -1.31 8.90
N ALA A 224 -5.31 -1.26 9.38
CA ALA A 224 -4.58 -2.44 9.84
C ALA A 224 -5.27 -3.10 11.05
N GLU A 225 -5.69 -2.29 12.02
CA GLU A 225 -6.41 -2.80 13.20
C GLU A 225 -7.78 -3.38 12.82
N ALA A 226 -8.52 -2.75 11.91
CA ALA A 226 -9.81 -3.27 11.43
C ALA A 226 -9.67 -4.61 10.69
N LEU A 227 -8.62 -4.78 9.87
CA LEU A 227 -8.33 -6.04 9.18
C LEU A 227 -7.96 -7.17 10.16
N ARG A 228 -7.13 -6.87 11.17
CA ARG A 228 -6.71 -7.82 12.21
C ARG A 228 -7.85 -8.17 13.17
N GLY A 229 -8.73 -7.22 13.43
CA GLY A 229 -9.95 -7.38 14.22
C GLY A 229 -11.07 -8.11 13.49
N GLY A 230 -10.94 -8.34 12.18
CA GLY A 230 -11.97 -9.00 11.37
C GLY A 230 -13.19 -8.14 11.06
N GLU A 231 -13.09 -6.82 11.23
CA GLU A 231 -14.13 -5.84 10.89
C GLU A 231 -14.26 -5.65 9.37
N CYS A 232 -13.16 -5.88 8.65
CA CYS A 232 -13.13 -5.90 7.18
C CYS A 232 -12.20 -7.00 6.65
N ASP A 233 -12.38 -7.35 5.37
CA ASP A 233 -11.58 -8.38 4.66
C ASP A 233 -10.62 -7.76 3.62
N LEU A 234 -10.91 -6.54 3.21
CA LEU A 234 -10.12 -5.66 2.36
C LEU A 234 -10.27 -4.24 2.92
N ALA A 235 -9.22 -3.44 2.89
CA ALA A 235 -9.30 -2.03 3.25
C ALA A 235 -8.64 -1.14 2.18
N LEU A 236 -9.31 -0.06 1.82
CA LEU A 236 -8.71 1.07 1.10
C LEU A 236 -8.20 2.07 2.12
N ALA A 237 -6.91 2.36 2.12
CA ALA A 237 -6.30 3.24 3.11
C ALA A 237 -5.31 4.23 2.48
N GLY A 238 -5.30 5.47 2.95
CA GLY A 238 -4.34 6.46 2.47
C GLY A 238 -4.75 7.88 2.80
N GLY A 239 -4.53 8.83 1.88
CA GLY A 239 -4.88 10.22 2.12
C GLY A 239 -4.76 11.11 0.89
N VAL A 240 -5.27 12.33 1.04
CA VAL A 240 -5.35 13.34 -0.02
C VAL A 240 -5.09 14.73 0.55
N GLN A 241 -4.45 15.59 -0.26
CA GLN A 241 -4.35 17.02 -0.04
C GLN A 241 -4.44 17.74 -1.39
N VAL A 242 -5.22 18.82 -1.46
CA VAL A 242 -5.26 19.75 -2.60
C VAL A 242 -5.10 21.16 -2.07
N LEU A 243 -4.31 21.98 -2.76
CA LEU A 243 -4.01 23.36 -2.39
C LEU A 243 -4.84 24.30 -3.27
N ALA A 244 -5.95 24.81 -2.73
CA ALA A 244 -6.93 25.60 -3.48
C ALA A 244 -7.23 26.98 -2.89
N ASP A 245 -6.84 27.26 -1.64
CA ASP A 245 -7.08 28.56 -0.96
C ASP A 245 -5.77 29.28 -0.61
N PRO A 246 -5.63 30.58 -0.93
CA PRO A 246 -4.51 31.39 -0.46
C PRO A 246 -4.47 31.55 1.07
N GLY A 247 -5.62 31.46 1.75
CA GLY A 247 -5.73 31.64 3.19
C GLY A 247 -4.86 30.67 3.99
N SER A 248 -4.69 29.42 3.54
CA SER A 248 -3.80 28.46 4.19
C SER A 248 -2.32 28.82 4.02
N PHE A 249 -1.90 29.36 2.87
CA PHE A 249 -0.55 29.90 2.68
C PHE A 249 -0.29 31.10 3.60
N VAL A 250 -1.25 32.04 3.69
CA VAL A 250 -1.17 33.20 4.59
C VAL A 250 -1.02 32.75 6.04
N ALA A 251 -1.86 31.80 6.50
CA ALA A 251 -1.82 31.31 7.87
C ALA A 251 -0.49 30.63 8.21
N LEU A 252 0.07 29.84 7.30
CA LEU A 252 1.34 29.13 7.48
C LEU A 252 2.57 30.06 7.35
N SER A 253 2.49 31.10 6.52
CA SER A 253 3.50 32.15 6.50
C SER A 253 3.55 32.91 7.83
N ARG A 254 2.40 33.20 8.47
CA ARG A 254 2.37 33.83 9.80
C ARG A 254 3.04 32.97 10.87
N SER A 255 3.01 31.64 10.75
CA SER A 255 3.68 30.74 11.68
C SER A 255 5.15 30.47 11.33
N HIS A 256 5.67 31.09 10.26
CA HIS A 256 7.03 30.90 9.75
C HIS A 256 7.35 29.43 9.45
N ALA A 257 6.34 28.65 9.06
CA ALA A 257 6.51 27.22 8.85
C ALA A 257 7.04 26.87 7.45
N LEU A 258 6.92 27.80 6.49
CA LEU A 258 7.20 27.56 5.08
C LEU A 258 8.61 28.02 4.67
N ALA A 259 9.25 27.23 3.80
CA ALA A 259 10.48 27.65 3.14
C ALA A 259 10.17 28.74 2.09
N PRO A 260 10.88 29.88 2.06
CA PRO A 260 10.64 30.94 1.08
C PRO A 260 10.77 30.51 -0.40
N ASP A 261 11.63 29.53 -0.66
CA ASP A 261 11.86 28.95 -2.00
C ASP A 261 10.90 27.79 -2.34
N GLY A 262 9.98 27.45 -1.43
CA GLY A 262 9.02 26.36 -1.59
C GLY A 262 9.62 24.95 -1.54
N ARG A 263 10.89 24.77 -1.11
CA ARG A 263 11.57 23.47 -1.07
C ARG A 263 11.74 22.94 0.35
N SER A 264 11.53 21.65 0.55
CA SER A 264 11.92 20.95 1.78
C SER A 264 13.39 20.51 1.71
N LYS A 265 14.29 21.31 2.30
CA LYS A 265 15.75 21.09 2.33
C LYS A 265 16.19 20.17 3.47
N THR A 266 15.55 19.01 3.56
CA THR A 266 15.69 18.07 4.69
C THR A 266 17.14 17.62 4.88
N PHE A 267 17.60 17.64 6.12
CA PHE A 267 18.97 17.33 6.57
C PHE A 267 20.04 18.38 6.22
N SER A 268 19.68 19.45 5.50
CA SER A 268 20.60 20.52 5.12
C SER A 268 20.77 21.57 6.23
N ALA A 269 21.91 22.26 6.22
CA ALA A 269 22.13 23.48 7.00
C ALA A 269 21.24 24.64 6.51
N GLU A 270 20.70 24.52 5.30
CA GLU A 270 19.79 25.49 4.66
C GLU A 270 18.31 25.15 4.89
N ALA A 271 18.01 24.18 5.77
CA ALA A 271 16.66 23.88 6.23
C ALA A 271 16.05 25.12 6.91
N ASP A 272 15.01 25.69 6.31
CA ASP A 272 14.38 26.96 6.71
C ASP A 272 12.85 26.90 6.71
N GLY A 273 12.28 25.70 6.64
CA GLY A 273 10.83 25.46 6.55
C GLY A 273 10.52 24.32 5.58
N TYR A 274 9.23 24.03 5.40
CA TYR A 274 8.82 23.04 4.41
C TYR A 274 8.22 23.68 3.16
N GLY A 275 8.37 23.00 2.03
CA GLY A 275 7.64 23.29 0.80
C GLY A 275 6.28 22.62 0.80
N ARG A 276 5.20 23.35 0.54
CA ARG A 276 3.86 22.74 0.44
C ARG A 276 3.73 21.92 -0.85
N GLY A 277 2.94 20.85 -0.81
CA GLY A 277 2.53 20.15 -2.02
C GLY A 277 1.15 19.49 -1.90
N GLU A 278 0.59 19.10 -3.04
CA GLU A 278 -0.68 18.39 -3.15
C GLU A 278 -0.51 17.00 -3.79
N GLY A 279 -1.41 16.09 -3.46
CA GLY A 279 -1.41 14.74 -3.99
C GLY A 279 -2.41 13.83 -3.31
N VAL A 280 -2.61 12.66 -3.92
CA VAL A 280 -3.45 11.59 -3.39
C VAL A 280 -2.70 10.26 -3.46
N GLY A 281 -2.89 9.43 -2.45
CA GLY A 281 -2.47 8.03 -2.47
C GLY A 281 -3.47 7.16 -1.72
N LEU A 282 -3.82 6.02 -2.30
CA LEU A 282 -4.61 4.96 -1.67
C LEU A 282 -3.93 3.61 -1.95
N VAL A 283 -3.86 2.78 -0.91
CA VAL A 283 -3.43 1.38 -1.02
C VAL A 283 -4.60 0.46 -0.69
N ALA A 284 -4.69 -0.64 -1.45
CA ALA A 284 -5.58 -1.76 -1.15
C ALA A 284 -4.82 -2.76 -0.27
N VAL A 285 -5.37 -3.05 0.91
CA VAL A 285 -4.71 -3.85 1.94
C VAL A 285 -5.58 -5.06 2.31
N MET A 286 -4.96 -6.23 2.35
CA MET A 286 -5.58 -7.47 2.79
C MET A 286 -4.75 -8.08 3.93
N ARG A 287 -5.34 -9.01 4.67
CA ARG A 287 -4.57 -9.96 5.45
C ARG A 287 -3.62 -10.74 4.53
N LEU A 288 -2.36 -10.92 4.93
CA LEU A 288 -1.37 -11.58 4.09
C LEU A 288 -1.80 -13.01 3.72
N SER A 289 -2.41 -13.74 4.65
CA SER A 289 -2.90 -15.10 4.37
C SER A 289 -3.99 -15.11 3.31
N ASP A 290 -4.92 -14.16 3.35
CA ASP A 290 -6.00 -14.03 2.37
C ASP A 290 -5.48 -13.60 0.99
N ALA A 291 -4.51 -12.68 0.95
CA ALA A 291 -3.87 -12.28 -0.30
C ALA A 291 -3.13 -13.44 -0.98
N LEU A 292 -2.43 -14.27 -0.19
CA LEU A 292 -1.76 -15.47 -0.68
C LEU A 292 -2.77 -16.51 -1.17
N ALA A 293 -3.84 -16.77 -0.41
CA ALA A 293 -4.89 -17.72 -0.79
C ALA A 293 -5.64 -17.28 -2.06
N ALA A 294 -5.82 -15.98 -2.25
CA ALA A 294 -6.46 -15.40 -3.45
C ALA A 294 -5.48 -15.21 -4.63
N ASP A 295 -4.28 -15.77 -4.55
CA ASP A 295 -3.20 -15.67 -5.54
C ASP A 295 -2.87 -14.22 -5.97
N ARG A 296 -2.99 -13.26 -5.06
CA ARG A 296 -2.75 -11.84 -5.35
C ARG A 296 -1.28 -11.50 -5.39
N GLU A 297 -0.91 -10.59 -6.28
CA GLU A 297 0.38 -9.93 -6.23
C GLU A 297 0.48 -9.12 -4.93
N ILE A 298 1.63 -9.22 -4.27
CA ILE A 298 1.91 -8.49 -3.03
C ILE A 298 3.00 -7.49 -3.37
N LEU A 299 2.68 -6.20 -3.27
CA LEU A 299 3.60 -5.10 -3.54
C LEU A 299 4.56 -4.87 -2.36
N GLY A 300 4.07 -5.13 -1.15
CA GLY A 300 4.82 -5.06 0.11
C GLY A 300 3.95 -5.52 1.28
N VAL A 301 4.55 -5.62 2.46
CA VAL A 301 3.87 -6.10 3.67
C VAL A 301 3.97 -5.05 4.77
N ILE A 302 2.84 -4.71 5.40
CA ILE A 302 2.80 -3.94 6.63
C ILE A 302 2.99 -4.93 7.78
N ARG A 303 4.13 -4.84 8.47
CA ARG A 303 4.45 -5.69 9.62
C ARG A 303 3.72 -5.22 10.87
N ALA A 304 3.81 -3.92 11.16
CA ALA A 304 3.04 -3.26 12.20
C ALA A 304 3.11 -1.73 12.03
N GLY A 305 2.26 -1.02 12.77
CA GLY A 305 2.39 0.41 12.98
C GLY A 305 2.01 0.78 14.41
N ALA A 306 2.35 2.00 14.81
CA ALA A 306 1.95 2.57 16.08
C ALA A 306 1.61 4.05 15.92
N VAL A 307 0.73 4.53 16.80
CA VAL A 307 0.33 5.94 16.90
C VAL A 307 0.45 6.39 18.36
N ASN A 308 1.03 7.56 18.61
CA ASN A 308 1.03 8.18 19.94
C ASN A 308 0.91 9.71 19.84
N HIS A 309 1.11 10.41 20.96
CA HIS A 309 1.09 11.87 21.01
C HIS A 309 2.29 12.44 21.76
N ASP A 310 2.70 13.64 21.37
CA ASP A 310 3.75 14.42 22.02
C ASP A 310 3.43 14.88 23.45
N GLY A 311 2.16 14.80 23.86
CA GLY A 311 1.70 15.27 25.16
C GLY A 311 2.00 16.75 25.41
N ALA A 312 2.37 17.09 26.65
CA ALA A 312 2.78 18.43 27.04
C ALA A 312 4.24 18.70 26.64
N SER A 313 4.48 18.93 25.34
CA SER A 313 5.78 19.36 24.80
C SER A 313 6.03 20.87 25.05
N SER A 314 7.15 21.40 24.55
CA SER A 314 7.54 22.81 24.74
C SER A 314 6.61 23.83 24.05
N GLY A 315 5.64 23.38 23.27
CA GLY A 315 4.60 24.18 22.62
C GLY A 315 3.66 23.26 21.84
N ILE A 316 2.42 23.68 21.59
CA ILE A 316 1.41 22.80 20.96
C ILE A 316 1.84 22.27 19.57
N THR A 317 2.69 23.00 18.86
CA THR A 317 3.25 22.63 17.55
C THR A 317 4.70 22.15 17.60
N ALA A 318 5.32 22.13 18.79
CA ALA A 318 6.72 21.76 18.94
C ALA A 318 6.84 20.23 19.02
N PRO A 319 7.67 19.60 18.15
CA PRO A 319 7.83 18.15 18.13
C PRO A 319 8.54 17.63 19.38
N ASN A 320 8.29 16.38 19.76
CA ASN A 320 8.93 15.74 20.91
C ASN A 320 9.74 14.48 20.53
N GLY A 321 11.07 14.57 20.62
CA GLY A 321 11.96 13.47 20.27
C GLY A 321 11.76 12.21 21.13
N THR A 322 11.37 12.34 22.41
CA THR A 322 11.09 11.17 23.26
C THR A 322 9.82 10.46 22.81
N SER A 323 8.77 11.21 22.45
CA SER A 323 7.54 10.64 21.89
C SER A 323 7.77 9.98 20.54
N GLN A 324 8.62 10.56 19.69
CA GLN A 324 9.05 9.92 18.43
C GLN A 324 9.79 8.60 18.68
N GLN A 325 10.72 8.56 19.64
CA GLN A 325 11.37 7.30 20.02
C GLN A 325 10.36 6.26 20.54
N GLN A 326 9.37 6.67 21.32
CA GLN A 326 8.35 5.78 21.86
C GLN A 326 7.48 5.16 20.75
N VAL A 327 7.02 5.95 19.78
CA VAL A 327 6.19 5.40 18.68
C VAL A 327 6.98 4.43 17.81
N ILE A 328 8.27 4.72 17.56
CA ILE A 328 9.16 3.80 16.82
C ILE A 328 9.34 2.49 17.59
N ARG A 329 9.64 2.54 18.89
CA ARG A 329 9.77 1.33 19.73
C ARG A 329 8.47 0.53 19.78
N ALA A 330 7.33 1.20 19.88
CA ALA A 330 6.02 0.54 19.89
C ALA A 330 5.73 -0.18 18.56
N ALA A 331 6.06 0.43 17.43
CA ALA A 331 5.93 -0.20 16.11
C ALA A 331 6.86 -1.42 15.96
N LEU A 332 8.13 -1.31 16.36
CA LEU A 332 9.08 -2.43 16.34
C LEU A 332 8.65 -3.58 17.26
N HIS A 333 8.23 -3.26 18.48
CA HIS A 333 7.71 -4.24 19.43
C HIS A 333 6.49 -4.97 18.87
N SER A 334 5.52 -4.23 18.32
CA SER A 334 4.32 -4.81 17.71
C SER A 334 4.63 -5.64 16.45
N ALA A 335 5.72 -5.33 15.75
CA ALA A 335 6.20 -6.13 14.64
C ALA A 335 6.98 -7.39 15.07
N GLY A 336 7.37 -7.50 16.35
CA GLY A 336 8.30 -8.53 16.84
C GLY A 336 9.70 -8.39 16.23
N LEU A 337 10.14 -7.15 15.97
CA LEU A 337 11.41 -6.85 15.32
C LEU A 337 12.37 -6.11 16.24
N THR A 338 13.66 -6.25 15.95
CA THR A 338 14.73 -5.48 16.57
C THR A 338 15.11 -4.26 15.71
N PRO A 339 15.75 -3.23 16.27
CA PRO A 339 16.10 -2.06 15.48
C PRO A 339 17.07 -2.34 14.33
N THR A 340 17.91 -3.39 14.43
CA THR A 340 18.84 -3.81 13.36
C THR A 340 18.16 -4.52 12.19
N ASP A 341 16.89 -4.92 12.33
CA ASP A 341 16.11 -5.55 11.27
C ASP A 341 15.66 -4.57 10.17
N VAL A 342 15.67 -3.25 10.43
CA VAL A 342 15.20 -2.20 9.52
C VAL A 342 16.36 -1.56 8.74
N ASP A 343 16.22 -1.31 7.45
CA ASP A 343 17.34 -0.92 6.60
C ASP A 343 17.42 0.57 6.35
N TYR A 344 16.23 1.14 6.29
CA TYR A 344 15.94 2.45 5.77
C TYR A 344 14.78 3.05 6.56
N VAL A 345 14.81 4.35 6.79
CA VAL A 345 13.64 5.09 7.26
C VAL A 345 13.33 6.20 6.26
N GLU A 346 12.09 6.16 5.79
CA GLU A 346 11.42 7.28 5.16
C GLU A 346 10.96 8.24 6.26
N CYS A 347 11.75 9.29 6.45
CA CYS A 347 11.56 10.26 7.53
C CYS A 347 10.33 11.14 7.28
N HIS A 348 9.76 11.68 8.38
CA HIS A 348 8.85 12.80 8.30
C HIS A 348 9.55 13.99 7.63
N GLY A 349 10.78 14.32 8.03
CA GLY A 349 11.78 15.03 7.24
C GLY A 349 11.26 16.26 6.51
N THR A 350 10.76 17.25 7.22
CA THR A 350 10.12 18.44 6.63
C THR A 350 11.11 19.50 6.16
N GLY A 351 12.37 19.45 6.59
CA GLY A 351 13.34 20.52 6.30
C GLY A 351 13.21 21.69 7.25
N THR A 352 12.74 21.46 8.48
CA THR A 352 12.60 22.51 9.49
C THR A 352 13.85 22.57 10.38
N PRO A 353 14.32 23.78 10.76
CA PRO A 353 15.53 23.92 11.57
C PRO A 353 15.50 23.15 12.90
N LEU A 354 14.31 23.06 13.51
CA LEU A 354 14.09 22.38 14.78
C LEU A 354 13.71 20.90 14.62
N GLY A 355 12.87 20.57 13.63
CA GLY A 355 12.33 19.22 13.46
C GLY A 355 13.37 18.22 12.99
N ASP A 356 14.22 18.59 12.03
CA ASP A 356 15.21 17.68 11.45
C ASP A 356 16.20 17.14 12.52
N PRO A 357 16.81 17.97 13.40
CA PRO A 357 17.66 17.45 14.47
C PRO A 357 16.92 16.52 15.44
N ILE A 358 15.70 16.88 15.83
CA ILE A 358 14.90 16.09 16.79
C ILE A 358 14.59 14.70 16.20
N GLU A 359 14.19 14.65 14.93
CA GLU A 359 13.88 13.39 14.26
C GLU A 359 15.11 12.50 14.10
N VAL A 360 16.22 13.05 13.61
CA VAL A 360 17.44 12.26 13.40
C VAL A 360 17.99 11.73 14.72
N GLN A 361 17.94 12.53 15.79
CA GLN A 361 18.34 12.09 17.13
C GLN A 361 17.41 10.98 17.67
N ALA A 362 16.09 11.11 17.47
CA ALA A 362 15.13 10.08 17.87
C ALA A 362 15.36 8.76 17.13
N LEU A 363 15.61 8.82 15.81
CA LEU A 363 15.94 7.66 15.00
C LEU A 363 17.25 7.02 15.44
N ALA A 364 18.32 7.79 15.63
CA ALA A 364 19.60 7.28 16.10
C ALA A 364 19.50 6.63 17.49
N ALA A 365 18.70 7.20 18.40
CA ALA A 365 18.51 6.65 19.75
C ALA A 365 17.80 5.29 19.78
N VAL A 366 17.00 4.96 18.75
CA VAL A 366 16.30 3.67 18.65
C VAL A 366 17.00 2.75 17.66
N TYR A 367 17.08 3.15 16.39
CA TYR A 367 17.64 2.36 15.30
C TYR A 367 19.15 2.22 15.35
N GLY A 368 19.85 3.16 15.99
CA GLY A 368 21.30 3.10 16.15
C GLY A 368 21.80 2.02 17.11
N GLN A 369 20.92 1.47 17.94
CA GLN A 369 21.30 0.42 18.89
C GLN A 369 21.75 -0.84 18.15
N GLY A 370 22.97 -1.29 18.42
CA GLY A 370 23.54 -2.47 17.78
C GLY A 370 24.06 -2.25 16.35
N ARG A 371 24.22 -1.00 15.90
CA ARG A 371 24.82 -0.66 14.61
C ARG A 371 26.23 -0.09 14.75
N ASP A 372 27.04 -0.37 13.74
CA ASP A 372 28.30 0.31 13.46
C ASP A 372 28.16 1.20 12.21
N ALA A 373 29.25 1.84 11.80
CA ALA A 373 29.25 2.71 10.62
C ALA A 373 28.90 1.97 9.31
N ALA A 374 29.27 0.69 9.17
CA ALA A 374 29.00 -0.10 7.97
C ALA A 374 27.51 -0.47 7.85
N THR A 375 26.87 -0.68 9.00
CA THR A 375 25.46 -1.06 9.14
C THR A 375 24.55 0.10 9.54
N ALA A 376 25.04 1.35 9.48
CA ALA A 376 24.30 2.55 9.84
C ALA A 376 22.93 2.62 9.16
N LEU A 377 21.92 3.10 9.89
CA LEU A 377 20.56 3.22 9.36
C LEU A 377 20.55 4.22 8.19
N ARG A 378 19.95 3.83 7.07
CA ARG A 378 19.81 4.74 5.92
C ARG A 378 18.60 5.64 6.10
N LEU A 379 18.73 6.93 5.79
CA LEU A 379 17.68 7.94 5.92
C LEU A 379 17.39 8.59 4.58
N GLY A 380 16.12 8.94 4.36
CA GLY A 380 15.69 9.74 3.22
C GLY A 380 14.30 10.30 3.43
N THR A 381 13.84 11.13 2.49
CA THR A 381 12.46 11.62 2.46
C THR A 381 12.02 11.87 1.01
N ALA A 382 10.73 11.71 0.71
CA ALA A 382 10.15 12.07 -0.57
C ALA A 382 9.95 13.60 -0.67
N LYS A 383 9.84 14.29 0.48
CA LYS A 383 9.46 15.71 0.53
C LYS A 383 10.45 16.64 -0.16
N SER A 384 11.71 16.24 -0.24
CA SER A 384 12.72 17.03 -0.95
C SER A 384 12.53 17.03 -2.47
N VAL A 385 11.75 16.09 -3.02
CA VAL A 385 11.44 15.99 -4.45
C VAL A 385 10.02 16.49 -4.74
N ILE A 386 9.02 15.98 -4.01
CA ILE A 386 7.60 16.20 -4.28
C ILE A 386 6.90 17.16 -3.29
N GLY A 387 7.66 17.84 -2.44
CA GLY A 387 7.13 18.70 -1.39
C GLY A 387 6.43 17.94 -0.26
N HIS A 388 5.96 18.68 0.74
CA HIS A 388 5.17 18.13 1.84
C HIS A 388 3.70 18.03 1.45
N LEU A 389 3.26 16.81 1.11
CA LEU A 389 1.86 16.53 0.73
C LEU A 389 0.86 16.51 1.90
N GLU A 390 1.17 17.21 3.00
CA GLU A 390 0.35 17.37 4.21
C GLU A 390 -0.38 16.08 4.63
N SER A 391 -1.71 16.02 4.50
CA SER A 391 -2.53 14.86 4.89
C SER A 391 -2.21 13.58 4.11
N ALA A 392 -1.65 13.68 2.91
CA ALA A 392 -1.19 12.57 2.06
C ALA A 392 0.32 12.27 2.22
N ALA A 393 1.06 13.01 3.04
CA ALA A 393 2.52 12.89 3.12
C ALA A 393 2.99 11.51 3.59
N GLY A 394 2.24 10.89 4.50
CA GLY A 394 2.56 9.57 5.03
C GLY A 394 2.42 8.47 3.98
N ILE A 395 1.32 8.47 3.24
CA ILE A 395 1.06 7.47 2.19
C ILE A 395 2.00 7.68 0.99
N ALA A 396 2.43 8.91 0.72
CA ALA A 396 3.49 9.17 -0.25
C ALA A 396 4.82 8.51 0.15
N GLY A 397 5.16 8.56 1.44
CA GLY A 397 6.32 7.83 1.98
C GLY A 397 6.18 6.31 1.83
N VAL A 398 5.00 5.75 2.09
CA VAL A 398 4.71 4.33 1.86
C VAL A 398 4.88 3.97 0.38
N CYS A 399 4.32 4.75 -0.54
CA CYS A 399 4.44 4.52 -1.99
C CYS A 399 5.90 4.59 -2.45
N LYS A 400 6.69 5.55 -1.94
CA LYS A 400 8.14 5.62 -2.20
C LYS A 400 8.87 4.35 -1.75
N VAL A 401 8.57 3.84 -0.55
CA VAL A 401 9.18 2.60 -0.07
C VAL A 401 8.78 1.40 -0.93
N LEU A 402 7.52 1.30 -1.35
CA LEU A 402 7.06 0.25 -2.25
C LEU A 402 7.77 0.31 -3.62
N ALA A 403 7.90 1.51 -4.19
CA ALA A 403 8.66 1.74 -5.41
C ALA A 403 10.13 1.32 -5.24
N ALA A 404 10.78 1.73 -4.15
CA ALA A 404 12.17 1.35 -3.83
C ALA A 404 12.35 -0.18 -3.68
N LEU A 405 11.41 -0.86 -3.02
CA LEU A 405 11.41 -2.31 -2.89
C LEU A 405 11.27 -3.02 -4.24
N ARG A 406 10.38 -2.51 -5.10
CA ARG A 406 10.12 -3.02 -6.45
C ARG A 406 11.33 -2.86 -7.37
N HIS A 407 11.98 -1.69 -7.34
CA HIS A 407 13.16 -1.40 -8.16
C HIS A 407 14.48 -1.88 -7.55
N GLY A 408 14.47 -2.35 -6.30
CA GLY A 408 15.67 -2.86 -5.64
C GLY A 408 16.73 -1.78 -5.38
N ALA A 409 16.31 -0.54 -5.17
CA ALA A 409 17.21 0.59 -4.94
C ALA A 409 16.53 1.68 -4.10
N LEU A 410 17.32 2.45 -3.36
CA LEU A 410 16.89 3.63 -2.60
C LEU A 410 17.26 4.88 -3.41
N PRO A 411 16.32 5.81 -3.68
CA PRO A 411 16.63 7.04 -4.40
C PRO A 411 17.36 8.03 -3.48
N ALA A 412 18.12 8.94 -4.07
CA ALA A 412 18.86 9.96 -3.35
C ALA A 412 17.92 10.96 -2.63
N ALA A 413 18.35 11.44 -1.48
CA ALA A 413 17.74 12.56 -0.78
C ALA A 413 18.35 13.88 -1.32
N VAL A 414 17.62 14.54 -2.22
CA VAL A 414 18.03 15.83 -2.80
C VAL A 414 17.97 16.97 -1.77
N HIS A 415 18.68 18.06 -2.06
CA HIS A 415 18.77 19.27 -1.23
C HIS A 415 19.25 19.03 0.22
N SER A 416 20.03 17.98 0.45
CA SER A 416 20.44 17.55 1.78
C SER A 416 21.86 18.01 2.16
N THR A 417 22.53 18.75 1.28
CA THR A 417 23.87 19.32 1.45
C THR A 417 23.89 20.84 1.26
N PRO A 418 24.68 21.62 2.01
CA PRO A 418 25.59 21.20 3.09
C PRO A 418 24.84 20.61 4.29
N ARG A 419 25.44 19.67 5.02
CA ARG A 419 24.77 18.97 6.14
C ARG A 419 24.45 19.90 7.30
N ASN A 420 23.29 19.70 7.93
CA ASN A 420 22.87 20.45 9.11
C ASN A 420 23.87 20.27 10.26
N PRO A 421 24.54 21.34 10.74
CA PRO A 421 25.56 21.25 11.77
C PRO A 421 24.98 20.99 13.18
N ASN A 422 23.66 21.13 13.36
CA ASN A 422 22.99 20.80 14.62
C ASN A 422 22.78 19.29 14.83
N ILE A 423 23.23 18.47 13.87
CA ILE A 423 23.19 17.01 13.92
C ILE A 423 24.63 16.51 13.92
N ALA A 424 24.98 15.71 14.93
CA ALA A 424 26.31 15.11 15.06
C ALA A 424 26.47 13.89 14.12
N TRP A 425 26.46 14.11 12.81
CA TRP A 425 26.45 13.05 11.79
C TRP A 425 27.56 12.00 11.96
N ASP A 426 28.74 12.42 12.40
CA ASP A 426 29.90 11.53 12.60
C ASP A 426 29.80 10.68 13.88
N GLU A 427 28.91 11.03 14.81
CA GLU A 427 28.71 10.34 16.08
C GLU A 427 27.47 9.43 16.08
N LEU A 428 26.51 9.70 15.17
CA LEU A 428 25.27 8.96 15.09
C LEU A 428 25.38 7.82 14.06
N PRO A 429 24.95 6.59 14.38
CA PRO A 429 24.98 5.44 13.46
C PRO A 429 23.85 5.50 12.41
N VAL A 430 23.73 6.64 11.74
CA VAL A 430 22.75 6.94 10.69
C VAL A 430 23.48 7.57 9.50
N ARG A 431 22.95 7.36 8.30
CA ARG A 431 23.48 7.96 7.08
C ARG A 431 22.35 8.35 6.14
N VAL A 432 22.41 9.54 5.57
CA VAL A 432 21.47 9.95 4.52
C VAL A 432 21.86 9.26 3.21
N VAL A 433 20.87 8.88 2.40
CA VAL A 433 21.09 8.31 1.07
C VAL A 433 21.41 9.44 0.10
N ASP A 434 22.70 9.75 -0.09
CA ASP A 434 23.16 10.85 -0.97
C ASP A 434 23.09 10.54 -2.46
N GLU A 435 23.22 9.27 -2.79
CA GLU A 435 23.23 8.77 -4.15
C GLU A 435 22.34 7.54 -4.23
N ALA A 436 21.79 7.26 -5.41
CA ALA A 436 20.97 6.08 -5.63
C ALA A 436 21.73 4.82 -5.19
N THR A 437 21.21 4.14 -4.17
CA THR A 437 21.92 3.06 -3.47
C THR A 437 21.21 1.73 -3.71
N PRO A 438 21.92 0.68 -4.16
CA PRO A 438 21.34 -0.66 -4.31
C PRO A 438 20.70 -1.16 -3.01
N TRP A 439 19.52 -1.75 -3.16
CA TRP A 439 18.75 -2.37 -2.09
C TRP A 439 18.09 -3.64 -2.63
N GLU A 440 18.94 -4.52 -3.17
CA GLU A 440 18.55 -5.77 -3.81
C GLU A 440 18.06 -6.80 -2.80
N ARG A 441 17.16 -7.68 -3.25
CA ARG A 441 16.70 -8.81 -2.45
C ARG A 441 17.88 -9.77 -2.21
N GLY A 442 18.07 -10.19 -0.96
CA GLY A 442 19.09 -11.16 -0.57
C GLY A 442 18.61 -12.06 0.56
N ASP A 443 19.54 -12.61 1.33
CA ASP A 443 19.21 -13.51 2.46
C ASP A 443 18.46 -12.79 3.59
N ARG A 444 18.72 -11.49 3.76
CA ARG A 444 18.06 -10.67 4.76
C ARG A 444 16.88 -9.94 4.15
N VAL A 445 15.72 -10.11 4.79
CA VAL A 445 14.47 -9.47 4.39
C VAL A 445 14.62 -7.95 4.46
N ARG A 446 14.35 -7.28 3.34
CA ARG A 446 14.40 -5.82 3.25
C ARG A 446 13.23 -5.21 4.01
N ARG A 447 13.52 -4.27 4.90
CA ARG A 447 12.52 -3.57 5.73
C ARG A 447 12.78 -2.09 5.81
N ALA A 448 11.71 -1.30 5.89
CA ALA A 448 11.80 0.13 6.08
C ALA A 448 10.78 0.64 7.10
N GLY A 449 11.16 1.65 7.88
CA GLY A 449 10.22 2.45 8.65
C GLY A 449 9.70 3.62 7.83
N VAL A 450 8.45 4.03 8.04
CA VAL A 450 7.87 5.27 7.51
C VAL A 450 7.32 6.07 8.67
N SER A 451 7.81 7.30 8.85
CA SER A 451 7.41 8.21 9.91
C SER A 451 6.55 9.35 9.38
N SER A 452 5.52 9.74 10.14
CA SER A 452 4.87 11.04 9.94
C SER A 452 4.39 11.62 11.26
N PHE A 453 4.73 12.88 11.50
CA PHE A 453 4.49 13.58 12.77
C PHE A 453 3.59 14.79 12.49
N GLY A 454 2.37 14.75 13.03
CA GLY A 454 1.38 15.81 12.84
C GLY A 454 1.73 17.05 13.66
N ILE A 455 1.48 18.24 13.11
CA ILE A 455 1.70 19.51 13.81
C ILE A 455 0.86 19.64 15.10
N SER A 456 -0.22 18.87 15.24
CA SER A 456 -1.00 18.76 16.48
C SER A 456 -0.34 17.91 17.57
N GLY A 457 0.79 17.26 17.26
CA GLY A 457 1.54 16.37 18.16
C GLY A 457 1.22 14.88 17.99
N THR A 458 0.34 14.49 17.07
CA THR A 458 0.05 13.06 16.81
C THR A 458 1.10 12.42 15.90
N ASN A 459 1.82 11.43 16.40
CA ASN A 459 2.88 10.74 15.67
C ASN A 459 2.41 9.38 15.17
N ALA A 460 2.82 8.99 13.97
CA ALA A 460 2.62 7.66 13.43
C ALA A 460 3.94 7.10 12.88
N HIS A 461 4.19 5.81 13.12
CA HIS A 461 5.30 5.07 12.51
C HIS A 461 4.82 3.71 12.04
N VAL A 462 5.13 3.35 10.79
CA VAL A 462 4.77 2.06 10.18
C VAL A 462 6.03 1.35 9.72
N VAL A 463 6.11 0.04 9.96
CA VAL A 463 7.20 -0.82 9.47
C VAL A 463 6.70 -1.63 8.27
N LEU A 464 7.33 -1.39 7.14
CA LEU A 464 7.12 -2.09 5.87
C LEU A 464 8.20 -3.14 5.64
N GLU A 465 7.82 -4.21 4.97
CA GLU A 465 8.66 -5.34 4.61
C GLU A 465 8.46 -5.67 3.12
N GLU A 466 9.50 -6.17 2.47
CA GLU A 466 9.36 -6.68 1.11
C GLU A 466 8.35 -7.83 1.02
N ALA A 467 7.71 -7.96 -0.14
CA ALA A 467 6.81 -9.08 -0.38
C ALA A 467 7.51 -10.44 -0.18
N PRO A 468 6.83 -11.45 0.37
CA PRO A 468 7.38 -12.81 0.44
C PRO A 468 7.81 -13.28 -0.95
N ALA A 469 8.93 -13.99 -1.04
CA ALA A 469 9.35 -14.58 -2.30
C ALA A 469 8.29 -15.61 -2.73
N ARG A 470 7.48 -15.27 -3.74
CA ARG A 470 6.58 -16.24 -4.38
C ARG A 470 7.43 -17.25 -5.13
N ARG A 471 7.63 -18.41 -4.51
CA ARG A 471 8.18 -19.61 -5.14
C ARG A 471 7.05 -20.34 -5.86
N SER A 472 6.49 -19.73 -6.90
CA SER A 472 5.50 -20.42 -7.73
C SER A 472 6.23 -21.51 -8.50
N ALA A 473 5.84 -22.77 -8.27
CA ALA A 473 6.34 -23.89 -9.03
C ALA A 473 5.89 -23.72 -10.49
N VAL A 474 6.83 -23.51 -11.40
CA VAL A 474 6.54 -23.30 -12.83
C VAL A 474 6.99 -24.51 -13.65
N PRO A 475 6.19 -24.96 -14.63
CA PRO A 475 6.57 -26.03 -15.53
C PRO A 475 7.48 -25.48 -16.64
N VAL A 476 8.77 -25.82 -16.59
CA VAL A 476 9.71 -25.59 -17.69
C VAL A 476 9.60 -26.76 -18.66
N THR A 477 8.97 -26.52 -19.82
CA THR A 477 8.72 -27.56 -20.83
C THR A 477 9.82 -27.59 -21.89
N THR A 478 10.15 -28.78 -22.37
CA THR A 478 11.02 -28.99 -23.53
C THR A 478 10.39 -30.03 -24.46
N ALA A 479 10.59 -29.89 -25.77
CA ALA A 479 10.02 -30.78 -26.77
C ALA A 479 11.00 -31.00 -27.94
N GLY A 480 10.90 -32.17 -28.56
CA GLY A 480 11.75 -32.59 -29.68
C GLY A 480 11.03 -33.59 -30.59
N ARG A 481 11.57 -33.81 -31.79
CA ARG A 481 11.00 -34.79 -32.75
C ARG A 481 11.21 -36.24 -32.33
N ASP A 482 12.15 -36.48 -31.43
CA ASP A 482 12.47 -37.77 -30.82
C ASP A 482 13.01 -37.53 -29.39
N GLU A 483 13.24 -38.61 -28.63
CA GLU A 483 13.78 -38.51 -27.27
C GLU A 483 15.18 -37.90 -27.21
N ALA A 484 16.04 -38.14 -28.20
CA ALA A 484 17.40 -37.61 -28.23
C ALA A 484 17.38 -36.08 -28.35
N ALA A 485 16.49 -35.54 -29.21
CA ALA A 485 16.27 -34.12 -29.36
C ALA A 485 15.70 -33.47 -28.08
N VAL A 486 14.84 -34.18 -27.33
CA VAL A 486 14.36 -33.70 -26.02
C VAL A 486 15.51 -33.60 -25.01
N ARG A 487 16.36 -34.63 -24.93
CA ARG A 487 17.52 -34.67 -24.02
C ARG A 487 18.53 -33.57 -24.34
N GLU A 488 18.85 -33.40 -25.62
CA GLU A 488 19.76 -32.34 -26.07
C GLU A 488 19.18 -30.95 -25.80
N GLN A 489 17.87 -30.76 -26.04
CA GLN A 489 17.21 -29.49 -25.73
C GLN A 489 17.16 -29.21 -24.23
N ALA A 490 16.95 -30.23 -23.39
CA ALA A 490 16.99 -30.10 -21.93
C ALA A 490 18.38 -29.69 -21.44
N ALA A 491 19.44 -30.31 -21.98
CA ALA A 491 20.82 -29.93 -21.69
C ALA A 491 21.11 -28.47 -22.06
N ARG A 492 20.69 -28.03 -23.26
CA ARG A 492 20.83 -26.63 -23.70
C ARG A 492 20.12 -25.63 -22.79
N TRP A 493 18.91 -25.96 -22.32
CA TRP A 493 18.19 -25.13 -21.36
C TRP A 493 18.91 -25.08 -20.01
N ALA A 494 19.43 -26.21 -19.53
CA ALA A 494 20.21 -26.26 -18.29
C ALA A 494 21.48 -25.43 -18.38
N ASP A 495 22.27 -25.57 -19.46
CA ASP A 495 23.48 -24.79 -19.71
C ASP A 495 23.18 -23.28 -19.75
N TRP A 496 22.10 -22.89 -20.44
CA TRP A 496 21.70 -21.49 -20.53
C TRP A 496 21.28 -20.93 -19.17
N LEU A 497 20.51 -21.68 -18.39
CA LEU A 497 20.06 -21.28 -17.05
C LEU A 497 21.22 -21.18 -16.05
N GLU A 498 22.19 -22.08 -16.10
CA GLU A 498 23.43 -22.00 -15.30
C GLU A 498 24.24 -20.74 -15.64
N ALA A 499 24.29 -20.35 -16.92
CA ALA A 499 24.94 -19.12 -17.34
C ALA A 499 24.15 -17.84 -17.01
N HIS A 500 22.85 -17.95 -16.69
CA HIS A 500 21.96 -16.83 -16.39
C HIS A 500 21.19 -17.04 -15.08
N PRO A 501 21.88 -17.09 -13.92
CA PRO A 501 21.24 -17.41 -12.63
C PRO A 501 20.20 -16.38 -12.18
N ALA A 502 20.24 -15.16 -12.74
CA ALA A 502 19.26 -14.10 -12.49
C ALA A 502 18.01 -14.17 -13.39
N ALA A 503 17.90 -15.16 -14.28
CA ALA A 503 16.76 -15.29 -15.17
C ALA A 503 15.45 -15.55 -14.40
N LEU A 504 14.38 -14.84 -14.77
CA LEU A 504 13.04 -15.08 -14.24
C LEU A 504 12.49 -16.41 -14.78
N LEU A 505 12.41 -17.42 -13.91
CA LEU A 505 11.98 -18.77 -14.28
C LEU A 505 10.56 -18.80 -14.89
N ALA A 506 9.65 -17.94 -14.41
CA ALA A 506 8.32 -17.79 -14.99
C ALA A 506 8.37 -17.30 -16.45
N GLY A 507 9.27 -16.37 -16.77
CA GLY A 507 9.49 -15.90 -18.14
C GLY A 507 10.05 -17.00 -19.05
N VAL A 508 10.94 -17.84 -18.51
CA VAL A 508 11.47 -19.03 -19.18
C VAL A 508 10.36 -20.04 -19.47
N ALA A 509 9.55 -20.39 -18.47
CA ALA A 509 8.41 -21.28 -18.63
C ALA A 509 7.38 -20.74 -19.64
N ALA A 510 7.04 -19.44 -19.56
CA ALA A 510 6.14 -18.79 -20.52
C ALA A 510 6.71 -18.82 -21.94
N THR A 511 8.02 -18.59 -22.11
CA THR A 511 8.70 -18.66 -23.41
C THR A 511 8.68 -20.08 -23.98
N ALA A 512 8.98 -21.08 -23.14
CA ALA A 512 8.92 -22.48 -23.53
C ALA A 512 7.49 -22.89 -23.94
N ALA A 513 6.48 -22.44 -23.22
CA ALA A 513 5.08 -22.79 -23.49
C ALA A 513 4.48 -22.05 -24.70
N ARG A 514 4.84 -20.77 -24.92
CA ARG A 514 4.17 -19.89 -25.91
C ARG A 514 4.98 -19.66 -27.18
N HIS A 515 6.30 -19.81 -27.12
CA HIS A 515 7.22 -19.39 -28.19
C HIS A 515 8.14 -20.52 -28.67
N ARG A 516 7.83 -21.77 -28.33
CA ARG A 516 8.50 -22.96 -28.88
C ARG A 516 7.47 -23.90 -29.50
N THR A 517 7.91 -24.63 -30.52
CA THR A 517 7.09 -25.63 -31.19
C THR A 517 6.88 -26.84 -30.27
N HIS A 518 5.63 -27.24 -30.09
CA HIS A 518 5.25 -28.41 -29.29
C HIS A 518 5.29 -29.68 -30.14
N PHE A 519 6.45 -30.35 -30.20
CA PHE A 519 6.62 -31.65 -30.87
C PHE A 519 6.01 -32.82 -30.08
N ASP A 520 6.04 -34.03 -30.64
CA ASP A 520 5.40 -35.22 -30.07
C ASP A 520 6.12 -35.75 -28.81
N HIS A 521 7.45 -35.65 -28.76
CA HIS A 521 8.22 -36.00 -27.56
C HIS A 521 8.41 -34.78 -26.67
N ARG A 522 8.02 -34.89 -25.40
CA ARG A 522 7.99 -33.76 -24.46
C ARG A 522 8.50 -34.19 -23.09
N ALA A 523 9.11 -33.25 -22.39
CA ALA A 523 9.41 -33.36 -20.96
C ALA A 523 9.06 -32.03 -20.27
N ALA A 524 8.76 -32.09 -18.98
CA ALA A 524 8.53 -30.93 -18.16
C ALA A 524 9.23 -31.09 -16.82
N VAL A 525 9.84 -30.02 -16.35
CA VAL A 525 10.42 -29.92 -15.02
C VAL A 525 9.62 -28.87 -14.26
N VAL A 526 9.03 -29.28 -13.14
CA VAL A 526 8.38 -28.34 -12.23
C VAL A 526 9.44 -27.87 -11.25
N ALA A 527 9.70 -26.57 -11.22
CA ALA A 527 10.75 -25.99 -10.39
C ALA A 527 10.30 -24.67 -9.80
N THR A 528 10.80 -24.37 -8.60
CA THR A 528 10.57 -23.10 -7.89
C THR A 528 11.79 -22.19 -7.93
N SER A 529 12.91 -22.66 -8.47
CA SER A 529 14.15 -21.90 -8.62
C SER A 529 14.94 -22.33 -9.86
N VAL A 530 15.86 -21.47 -10.31
CA VAL A 530 16.77 -21.80 -11.42
C VAL A 530 17.61 -23.04 -11.10
N VAL A 531 18.04 -23.20 -9.84
CA VAL A 531 18.82 -24.36 -9.39
C VAL A 531 18.03 -25.67 -9.52
N GLU A 532 16.77 -25.68 -9.06
CA GLU A 532 15.89 -26.84 -9.22
C GLU A 532 15.58 -27.14 -10.69
N ALA A 533 15.36 -26.10 -11.50
CA ALA A 533 15.10 -26.25 -12.92
C ALA A 533 16.30 -26.87 -13.65
N VAL A 534 17.52 -26.40 -13.34
CA VAL A 534 18.76 -26.97 -13.85
C VAL A 534 18.89 -28.43 -13.46
N ALA A 535 18.72 -28.76 -12.18
CA ALA A 535 18.83 -30.14 -11.71
C ALA A 535 17.83 -31.07 -12.42
N GLY A 536 16.57 -30.66 -12.54
CA GLY A 536 15.55 -31.45 -13.24
C GLY A 536 15.82 -31.58 -14.74
N LEU A 537 16.27 -30.51 -15.41
CA LEU A 537 16.60 -30.54 -16.84
C LEU A 537 17.83 -31.41 -17.13
N ARG A 538 18.80 -31.46 -16.21
CA ARG A 538 19.93 -32.39 -16.28
C ARG A 538 19.45 -33.85 -16.13
N GLY A 539 18.50 -34.11 -15.24
CA GLY A 539 17.85 -35.43 -15.12
C GLY A 539 17.13 -35.86 -16.41
N VAL A 540 16.43 -34.93 -17.06
CA VAL A 540 15.84 -35.17 -18.40
C VAL A 540 16.94 -35.45 -19.43
N ALA A 541 18.04 -34.70 -19.42
CA ALA A 541 19.14 -34.87 -20.36
C ALA A 541 19.85 -36.23 -20.23
N THR A 542 19.97 -36.77 -19.02
CA THR A 542 20.56 -38.10 -18.78
C THR A 542 19.62 -39.25 -19.14
N GLY A 543 18.35 -38.95 -19.48
CA GLY A 543 17.43 -39.91 -20.07
C GLY A 543 16.81 -40.89 -19.09
N GLU A 544 16.54 -40.46 -17.86
CA GLU A 544 15.65 -41.22 -16.98
C GLU A 544 14.25 -41.22 -17.62
N PRO A 545 13.74 -42.40 -18.05
CA PRO A 545 12.45 -42.44 -18.72
C PRO A 545 11.35 -42.17 -17.68
N PRO A 546 10.33 -41.35 -18.00
CA PRO A 546 9.09 -41.42 -17.27
C PRO A 546 8.47 -42.79 -17.57
N GLY A 547 8.37 -43.63 -16.55
CA GLY A 547 7.62 -44.88 -16.65
C GLY A 547 6.13 -44.63 -16.91
N GLU A 548 5.40 -45.69 -17.26
CA GLU A 548 3.95 -45.66 -17.22
C GLU A 548 3.48 -45.19 -15.84
N VAL A 549 2.56 -44.21 -15.81
CA VAL A 549 2.05 -43.67 -14.55
C VAL A 549 1.07 -44.68 -13.95
N VAL A 550 1.53 -45.37 -12.91
CA VAL A 550 0.69 -46.20 -12.05
C VAL A 550 0.45 -45.44 -10.76
N PHE A 551 -0.82 -45.16 -10.44
CA PHE A 551 -1.20 -44.67 -9.11
C PHE A 551 -1.23 -45.86 -8.14
N VAL A 552 -0.24 -45.91 -7.26
CA VAL A 552 -0.18 -46.86 -6.15
C VAL A 552 -0.83 -46.20 -4.94
N TYR A 553 -1.89 -46.81 -4.42
CA TYR A 553 -2.57 -46.38 -3.19
C TYR A 553 -2.15 -47.30 -2.04
N PRO A 554 -1.13 -46.93 -1.24
CA PRO A 554 -0.66 -47.76 -0.14
C PRO A 554 -1.71 -47.86 0.98
N GLY A 555 -1.58 -48.88 1.82
CA GLY A 555 -2.41 -49.06 3.01
C GLY A 555 -1.94 -48.23 4.22
N GLN A 556 -2.17 -48.77 5.41
CA GLN A 556 -1.72 -48.17 6.67
C GLN A 556 -0.19 -48.08 6.77
N GLY A 557 0.30 -46.98 7.35
CA GLY A 557 1.73 -46.72 7.59
C GLY A 557 2.26 -45.43 6.96
N SER A 558 1.51 -44.79 6.06
CA SER A 558 1.89 -43.53 5.41
C SER A 558 1.30 -42.28 6.07
N GLN A 559 0.41 -42.44 7.05
CA GLN A 559 -0.22 -41.32 7.74
C GLN A 559 0.78 -40.56 8.63
N TRP A 560 0.61 -39.25 8.69
CA TRP A 560 1.30 -38.36 9.63
C TRP A 560 0.35 -37.23 10.03
N THR A 561 0.60 -36.61 11.18
CA THR A 561 -0.28 -35.58 11.75
C THR A 561 -0.41 -34.39 10.81
N SER A 562 -1.65 -34.00 10.50
CA SER A 562 -1.97 -32.91 9.58
C SER A 562 -1.47 -33.10 8.14
N MET A 563 -1.39 -34.35 7.67
CA MET A 563 -1.14 -34.62 6.25
C MET A 563 -2.15 -33.90 5.36
N GLY A 564 -1.69 -33.29 4.27
CA GLY A 564 -2.57 -32.58 3.34
C GLY A 564 -3.10 -31.21 3.81
N ARG A 565 -2.71 -30.72 5.00
CA ARG A 565 -3.15 -29.40 5.51
C ARG A 565 -2.86 -28.23 4.57
N ALA A 566 -1.64 -28.16 4.04
CA ALA A 566 -1.26 -27.11 3.09
C ALA A 566 -2.08 -27.21 1.80
N LEU A 567 -2.25 -28.43 1.27
CA LEU A 567 -3.07 -28.67 0.07
C LEU A 567 -4.54 -28.33 0.27
N LEU A 568 -5.08 -28.50 1.48
CA LEU A 568 -6.43 -28.08 1.83
C LEU A 568 -6.61 -26.56 1.76
N ALA A 569 -5.54 -25.79 2.00
CA ALA A 569 -5.55 -24.32 1.91
C ALA A 569 -5.19 -23.80 0.52
N GLU A 570 -4.32 -24.50 -0.21
CA GLU A 570 -3.66 -24.00 -1.43
C GLU A 570 -4.25 -24.60 -2.73
N SER A 571 -5.00 -25.71 -2.66
CA SER A 571 -5.52 -26.41 -3.85
C SER A 571 -7.03 -26.60 -3.78
N ALA A 572 -7.76 -25.85 -4.62
CA ALA A 572 -9.22 -25.94 -4.73
C ALA A 572 -9.69 -27.36 -5.08
N VAL A 573 -9.02 -28.04 -6.02
CA VAL A 573 -9.35 -29.41 -6.43
C VAL A 573 -9.20 -30.40 -5.27
N PHE A 574 -8.14 -30.23 -4.46
CA PHE A 574 -7.93 -31.07 -3.28
C PHE A 574 -9.01 -30.81 -2.23
N ALA A 575 -9.29 -29.54 -1.94
CA ALA A 575 -10.31 -29.13 -0.98
C ALA A 575 -11.72 -29.60 -1.37
N GLU A 576 -12.11 -29.44 -2.64
CA GLU A 576 -13.40 -29.94 -3.16
C GLU A 576 -13.50 -31.47 -3.05
N THR A 577 -12.41 -32.18 -3.35
CA THR A 577 -12.38 -33.65 -3.23
C THR A 577 -12.48 -34.11 -1.78
N VAL A 578 -11.77 -33.44 -0.86
CA VAL A 578 -11.88 -33.72 0.59
C VAL A 578 -13.29 -33.43 1.10
N ALA A 579 -13.90 -32.32 0.68
CA ALA A 579 -15.27 -31.98 1.05
C ALA A 579 -16.29 -33.01 0.52
N ALA A 580 -16.10 -33.51 -0.71
CA ALA A 580 -16.93 -34.58 -1.27
C ALA A 580 -16.77 -35.90 -0.49
N CYS A 581 -15.53 -36.25 -0.09
CA CYS A 581 -15.26 -37.41 0.76
C CYS A 581 -15.90 -37.27 2.14
N GLU A 582 -15.79 -36.09 2.77
CA GLU A 582 -16.40 -35.81 4.06
C GLU A 582 -17.92 -35.93 4.02
N ALA A 583 -18.56 -35.36 2.99
CA ALA A 583 -20.00 -35.50 2.77
C ALA A 583 -20.43 -36.96 2.59
N ALA A 584 -19.63 -37.78 1.87
CA ALA A 584 -19.91 -39.19 1.67
C ALA A 584 -19.72 -40.04 2.94
N LEU A 585 -18.73 -39.68 3.78
CA LEU A 585 -18.42 -40.35 5.04
C LEU A 585 -19.36 -39.95 6.18
N GLY A 586 -19.92 -38.74 6.17
CA GLY A 586 -20.68 -38.17 7.28
C GLY A 586 -21.90 -38.96 7.76
N ARG A 587 -22.44 -39.89 6.95
CA ARG A 587 -23.50 -40.83 7.39
C ARG A 587 -22.98 -42.04 8.18
N TYR A 588 -21.67 -42.25 8.20
CA TYR A 588 -20.97 -43.38 8.79
C TYR A 588 -20.04 -42.99 9.93
N THR A 589 -19.72 -41.70 10.05
CA THR A 589 -18.75 -41.15 11.01
C THR A 589 -19.31 -39.94 11.72
N ASP A 590 -18.89 -39.73 12.95
CA ASP A 590 -19.25 -38.59 13.83
C ASP A 590 -18.11 -37.54 13.95
N TRP A 591 -17.08 -37.68 13.12
CA TRP A 591 -15.92 -36.79 13.04
C TRP A 591 -15.79 -36.12 11.67
N SER A 592 -15.16 -34.94 11.65
CA SER A 592 -14.90 -34.17 10.42
C SER A 592 -13.54 -34.55 9.83
N LEU A 593 -13.55 -34.98 8.56
CA LEU A 593 -12.32 -35.28 7.82
C LEU A 593 -11.46 -34.02 7.67
N SER A 594 -12.07 -32.89 7.34
CA SER A 594 -11.35 -31.61 7.23
C SER A 594 -10.70 -31.19 8.55
N ALA A 595 -11.39 -31.36 9.69
CA ALA A 595 -10.82 -31.04 11.01
C ALA A 595 -9.59 -31.91 11.33
N VAL A 596 -9.66 -33.22 11.06
CA VAL A 596 -8.53 -34.14 11.26
C VAL A 596 -7.30 -33.73 10.43
N LEU A 597 -7.50 -33.29 9.18
CA LEU A 597 -6.39 -32.83 8.32
C LEU A 597 -5.83 -31.47 8.75
N ARG A 598 -6.66 -30.58 9.31
CA ARG A 598 -6.20 -29.30 9.89
C ARG A 598 -5.43 -29.51 11.20
N GLY A 599 -5.75 -30.58 11.92
CA GLY A 599 -5.22 -30.88 13.26
C GLY A 599 -6.01 -30.18 14.36
N ASP A 600 -7.30 -29.93 14.11
CA ASP A 600 -8.24 -29.25 15.02
C ASP A 600 -8.91 -30.22 16.01
#